data_AF-A0A9E3K8C4-F1
#
_entry.id   AF-A0A9E3K8C4-F1
#
_cell.length_a   1.000
_cell.length_b   1.000
_cell.length_c   1.000
_cell.angle_alpha   90.00
_cell.angle_beta   90.00
_cell.angle_gamma   90.00
#
_symmetry.space_group_name_H-M   'P 1'
#
loop_
_entity.id
_entity.type
_entity.pdbx_description
1 polymer ?
#
loop_
_entity_poly.entity_id
_entity_poly.type
_entity_poly.pdbx_seq_one_letter_code
_entity_poly.pdbx_strand_id
1 'polypeptide(L)'
;MAQSLAFILRDPLPPIRADVLTLFGTEMPRYGIEAALIGQGGGHAAAPGWRGGAQHAVGRSASRLASVMSPFWDAAGLVKAWRRGRPDALQVRDKIASGLLGRLVSAVTGVPFIYWMSFPIVEGFEVRRDDIGRHGRGLRWALHALRAAASRFVLYR
;
A
#
# COMPACT_ATOMS: atom_id res chain seq x y z
N MET A 1 -14.02 -8.66 20.83
CA MET A 1 -13.18 -9.27 19.77
C MET A 1 -12.30 -8.18 19.22
N ALA A 2 -11.00 -8.44 19.03
CA ALA A 2 -10.11 -7.47 18.40
C ALA A 2 -10.47 -7.37 16.90
N GLN A 3 -10.50 -6.16 16.36
CA GLN A 3 -10.68 -5.91 14.93
C GLN A 3 -9.35 -6.04 14.21
N SER A 4 -9.38 -6.47 12.96
CA SER A 4 -8.20 -6.74 12.15
C SER A 4 -8.17 -5.89 10.88
N LEU A 5 -7.01 -5.29 10.62
CA LEU A 5 -6.75 -4.44 9.48
C LEU A 5 -5.61 -5.04 8.66
N ALA A 6 -5.87 -5.40 7.40
CA ALA A 6 -4.78 -5.69 6.45
C ALA A 6 -4.23 -4.36 5.93
N PHE A 7 -2.98 -4.01 6.26
CA PHE A 7 -2.38 -2.73 5.92
C PHE A 7 -1.22 -2.90 4.93
N ILE A 8 -1.46 -2.55 3.67
CA ILE A 8 -0.45 -2.55 2.61
C ILE A 8 0.25 -1.19 2.60
N LEU A 9 1.56 -1.19 2.80
CA LEU A 9 2.37 0.02 2.83
C LEU A 9 3.53 -0.02 1.85
N ARG A 10 4.01 1.17 1.46
CA ARG A 10 5.18 1.34 0.60
C ARG A 10 6.49 1.12 1.35
N ASP A 11 6.51 1.46 2.64
CA ASP A 11 7.73 1.39 3.42
C ASP A 11 8.23 -0.06 3.53
N PRO A 12 9.55 -0.28 3.53
CA PRO A 12 10.09 -1.61 3.75
C PRO A 12 9.68 -2.15 5.13
N LEU A 13 9.50 -3.46 5.22
CA LEU A 13 9.34 -4.18 6.48
C LEU A 13 10.70 -4.69 6.98
N PRO A 14 11.02 -4.53 8.28
CA PRO A 14 10.22 -3.89 9.34
C PRO A 14 10.05 -2.38 9.13
N PRO A 15 8.93 -1.77 9.58
CA PRO A 15 8.70 -0.34 9.40
C PRO A 15 9.65 0.47 10.29
N ILE A 16 10.15 1.58 9.76
CA ILE A 16 10.98 2.55 10.50
C ILE A 16 10.27 3.88 10.74
N ARG A 17 9.17 4.14 10.04
CA ARG A 17 8.48 5.41 10.16
C ARG A 17 7.73 5.50 11.48
N ALA A 18 7.90 6.64 12.15
CA ALA A 18 7.27 6.92 13.43
C ALA A 18 5.73 6.84 13.37
N ASP A 19 5.11 7.33 12.29
CA ASP A 19 3.65 7.23 12.10
C ASP A 19 3.16 5.78 12.11
N VAL A 20 3.86 4.88 11.42
CA VAL A 20 3.54 3.44 11.42
C VAL A 20 3.77 2.81 12.78
N LEU A 21 4.93 3.08 13.40
CA LEU A 21 5.31 2.49 14.68
C LEU A 21 4.41 2.94 15.84
N THR A 22 4.10 4.24 15.90
CA THR A 22 3.28 4.81 16.98
C THR A 22 1.81 4.48 16.75
N LEU A 23 1.22 4.87 15.61
CA LEU A 23 -0.21 4.70 15.40
C LEU A 23 -0.60 3.22 15.34
N PHE A 24 0.01 2.46 14.43
CA PHE A 24 -0.39 1.08 14.18
C PHE A 24 0.31 0.10 15.12
N GLY A 25 1.54 0.39 15.54
CA GLY A 25 2.30 -0.47 16.43
C GLY A 25 1.97 -0.32 17.92
N THR A 26 1.47 0.86 18.34
CA THR A 26 1.25 1.19 19.77
C THR A 26 -0.17 1.63 20.08
N GLU A 27 -0.73 2.61 19.35
CA GLU A 27 -2.02 3.21 19.70
C GLU A 27 -3.21 2.34 19.30
N MET A 28 -3.28 1.88 18.05
CA MET A 28 -4.39 1.05 17.55
C MET A 28 -4.61 -0.25 18.36
N PRO A 29 -3.55 -0.98 18.77
CA PRO A 29 -3.70 -2.13 19.67
C PRO A 29 -4.38 -1.80 21.00
N ARG A 30 -4.20 -0.59 21.55
CA ARG A 30 -4.89 -0.16 22.79
C ARG A 30 -6.40 -0.05 22.61
N TYR A 31 -6.86 0.19 21.38
CA TYR A 31 -8.27 0.19 21.01
C TYR A 31 -8.75 -1.18 20.50
N GLY A 32 -7.93 -2.23 20.64
CA GLY A 32 -8.25 -3.58 20.18
C GLY A 32 -8.25 -3.72 18.66
N ILE A 33 -7.48 -2.89 17.93
CA ILE A 33 -7.33 -3.00 16.49
C ILE A 33 -5.91 -3.48 16.17
N GLU A 34 -5.81 -4.62 15.50
CA GLU A 34 -4.56 -5.21 15.04
C GLU A 34 -4.37 -4.94 13.54
N ALA A 35 -3.28 -4.27 13.18
CA ALA A 35 -2.84 -4.05 11.82
C ALA A 35 -1.81 -5.10 11.36
N ALA A 36 -2.25 -6.02 10.51
CA ALA A 36 -1.36 -6.92 9.79
C ALA A 36 -0.65 -6.16 8.65
N LEU A 37 0.64 -5.89 8.80
CA LEU A 37 1.43 -5.18 7.79
C LEU A 37 1.77 -6.07 6.61
N ILE A 38 1.59 -5.55 5.40
CA ILE A 38 1.93 -6.20 4.14
C ILE A 38 2.84 -5.26 3.34
N GLY A 39 4.05 -5.73 3.04
CA GLY A 39 5.02 -4.90 2.33
C GLY A 39 6.27 -5.66 1.94
N GLN A 40 7.15 -5.00 1.21
CA GLN A 40 8.40 -5.62 0.77
C GLN A 40 9.42 -5.60 1.90
N GLY A 41 10.25 -6.65 2.03
CA GLY A 41 11.32 -6.66 3.01
C GLY A 41 12.39 -5.61 2.70
N GLY A 42 12.76 -4.82 3.70
CA GLY A 42 14.02 -4.06 3.72
C GLY A 42 15.10 -4.88 4.40
N GLY A 43 16.36 -4.70 4.01
CA GLY A 43 17.50 -5.38 4.63
C GLY A 43 17.81 -4.93 6.08
N HIS A 44 16.86 -4.29 6.76
CA HIS A 44 17.04 -3.79 8.12
C HIS A 44 16.77 -4.91 9.13
N ALA A 45 17.50 -4.90 10.25
CA ALA A 45 17.20 -5.74 11.39
C ALA A 45 15.77 -5.45 11.88
N ALA A 46 15.01 -6.50 12.22
CA ALA A 46 13.65 -6.39 12.75
C ALA A 46 13.59 -5.29 13.83
N ALA A 47 12.68 -4.32 13.69
CA ALA A 47 12.44 -3.36 14.75
C ALA A 47 11.99 -4.15 16.00
N PRO A 48 12.70 -4.05 17.13
CA PRO A 48 12.28 -4.72 18.36
C PRO A 48 10.89 -4.20 18.75
N GLY A 49 9.92 -5.09 18.93
CA GLY A 49 8.65 -4.73 19.59
C GLY A 49 7.52 -4.24 18.69
N TRP A 50 7.35 -4.76 17.47
CA TRP A 50 6.07 -4.59 16.77
C TRP A 50 4.95 -5.31 17.52
N ARG A 51 4.03 -4.55 18.12
CA ARG A 51 2.85 -5.06 18.85
C ARG A 51 1.56 -4.86 18.07
N GLY A 52 1.66 -4.32 16.86
CA GLY A 52 0.53 -3.95 16.02
C GLY A 52 -0.16 -5.11 15.30
N GLY A 53 0.34 -6.34 15.38
CA GLY A 53 -0.22 -7.49 14.67
C GLY A 53 0.82 -8.27 13.87
N ALA A 54 0.41 -8.99 12.82
CA ALA A 54 1.34 -9.74 11.98
C ALA A 54 2.17 -8.84 11.03
N GLN A 55 3.34 -9.31 10.61
CA GLN A 55 4.10 -8.71 9.51
C GLN A 55 4.31 -9.73 8.38
N HIS A 56 3.91 -9.35 7.17
CA HIS A 56 4.00 -10.17 5.97
C HIS A 56 4.96 -9.52 4.98
N ALA A 57 6.27 -9.71 5.22
CA ALA A 57 7.30 -9.33 4.28
C ALA A 57 7.23 -10.22 3.02
N VAL A 58 7.02 -9.60 1.86
CA VAL A 58 6.84 -10.27 0.56
C VAL A 58 7.72 -9.63 -0.50
N GLY A 59 8.61 -10.43 -1.10
CA GLY A 59 9.66 -9.90 -1.97
C GLY A 59 10.68 -9.03 -1.23
N ARG A 60 11.56 -8.38 -1.99
CA ARG A 60 12.58 -7.44 -1.48
C ARG A 60 12.57 -6.16 -2.30
N SER A 61 12.71 -5.01 -1.64
CA SER A 61 12.83 -3.72 -2.31
C SER A 61 14.28 -3.47 -2.77
N ALA A 62 14.80 -4.31 -3.66
CA ALA A 62 16.20 -4.28 -4.09
C ALA A 62 16.41 -3.69 -5.51
N SER A 63 15.35 -3.56 -6.31
CA SER A 63 15.48 -3.09 -7.70
C SER A 63 14.23 -2.35 -8.21
N ARG A 64 14.39 -1.57 -9.29
CA ARG A 64 13.27 -0.88 -9.96
C ARG A 64 12.20 -1.86 -10.45
N LEU A 65 12.61 -3.01 -10.98
CA LEU A 65 11.69 -4.06 -11.42
C LEU A 65 10.90 -4.63 -10.22
N ALA A 66 11.57 -4.85 -9.08
CA ALA A 66 10.89 -5.32 -7.87
C ALA A 66 9.85 -4.32 -7.35
N SER A 67 10.04 -3.02 -7.58
CA SER A 67 9.06 -1.98 -7.28
C SER A 67 7.87 -2.00 -8.25
N VAL A 68 8.09 -2.25 -9.55
CA VAL A 68 7.01 -2.42 -10.53
C VAL A 68 6.16 -3.66 -10.21
N MET A 69 6.79 -4.75 -9.77
CA MET A 69 6.11 -5.98 -9.36
C MET A 69 5.49 -5.94 -7.96
N SER A 70 5.58 -4.80 -7.26
CA SER A 70 5.03 -4.64 -5.90
C SER A 70 3.57 -5.07 -5.73
N PRO A 71 2.64 -4.88 -6.70
CA PRO A 71 1.26 -5.33 -6.52
C PRO A 71 1.14 -6.86 -6.43
N PHE A 72 1.97 -7.62 -7.15
CA PHE A 72 1.96 -9.09 -7.07
C PHE A 72 2.47 -9.56 -5.71
N TRP A 73 3.49 -8.90 -5.18
CA TRP A 73 3.97 -9.16 -3.81
C TRP A 73 2.89 -8.83 -2.80
N ASP A 74 2.23 -7.69 -2.93
CA ASP A 74 1.14 -7.28 -2.03
C ASP A 74 -0.03 -8.27 -2.08
N ALA A 75 -0.41 -8.76 -3.26
CA ALA A 75 -1.43 -9.81 -3.39
C ALA A 75 -1.02 -11.09 -2.64
N ALA A 76 0.23 -11.53 -2.78
CA ALA A 76 0.74 -12.68 -2.05
C ALA A 76 0.75 -12.43 -0.52
N GLY A 77 1.07 -11.22 -0.09
CA GLY A 77 1.03 -10.81 1.32
C GLY A 77 -0.39 -10.80 1.87
N LEU A 78 -1.35 -10.33 1.06
CA LEU A 78 -2.77 -10.32 1.41
C LEU A 78 -3.32 -11.74 1.53
N VAL A 79 -2.96 -12.64 0.63
CA VAL A 79 -3.30 -14.07 0.74
C VAL A 79 -2.73 -14.66 2.03
N LYS A 80 -1.49 -14.33 2.40
CA LYS A 80 -0.89 -14.78 3.67
C LYS A 80 -1.65 -14.24 4.89
N ALA A 81 -2.07 -12.97 4.87
CA ALA A 81 -2.89 -12.39 5.93
C ALA A 81 -4.24 -13.11 6.02
N TRP A 82 -4.91 -13.31 4.88
CA TRP A 82 -6.22 -13.96 4.81
C TRP A 82 -6.23 -15.40 5.33
N ARG A 83 -5.13 -16.14 5.12
CA ARG A 83 -4.95 -17.50 5.66
C ARG A 83 -4.90 -17.55 7.19
N ARG A 84 -4.63 -16.43 7.87
CA ARG A 84 -4.67 -16.32 9.34
C ARG A 84 -6.02 -15.86 9.85
N GLY A 85 -6.87 -15.33 8.98
CA GLY A 85 -8.18 -14.80 9.27
C GLY A 85 -8.58 -13.77 8.22
N ARG A 86 -9.87 -13.69 7.89
CA ARG A 86 -10.40 -12.66 6.99
C ARG A 86 -10.29 -11.30 7.71
N PRO A 87 -9.61 -10.29 7.13
CA PRO A 87 -9.50 -8.98 7.75
C PRO A 87 -10.85 -8.24 7.74
N ASP A 88 -11.09 -7.41 8.74
CA ASP A 88 -12.29 -6.57 8.85
C ASP A 88 -12.21 -5.35 7.93
N ALA A 89 -11.00 -4.88 7.62
CA ALA A 89 -10.76 -3.84 6.64
C ALA A 89 -9.43 -4.03 5.91
N LEU A 90 -9.35 -3.47 4.69
CA LEU A 90 -8.13 -3.39 3.88
C LEU A 90 -7.74 -1.93 3.71
N GLN A 91 -6.54 -1.57 4.15
CA GLN A 91 -5.97 -0.24 3.95
C GLN A 91 -4.74 -0.30 3.07
N VAL A 92 -4.64 0.64 2.12
CA VAL A 92 -3.47 0.79 1.24
C VAL A 92 -2.92 2.20 1.39
N ARG A 93 -1.61 2.31 1.63
CA ARG A 93 -0.91 3.59 1.74
C ARG A 93 0.00 3.84 0.55
N ASP A 94 -0.20 4.99 -0.10
CA ASP A 94 0.71 5.59 -1.09
C ASP A 94 1.18 4.63 -2.23
N LYS A 95 0.39 3.61 -2.56
CA LYS A 95 0.66 2.65 -3.65
C LYS A 95 -0.55 2.58 -4.57
N ILE A 96 -0.49 3.28 -5.70
CA ILE A 96 -1.61 3.34 -6.65
C ILE A 96 -1.96 1.97 -7.22
N ALA A 97 -0.96 1.24 -7.72
CA ALA A 97 -1.20 -0.07 -8.31
C ALA A 97 -1.76 -1.08 -7.29
N SER A 98 -1.25 -1.03 -6.05
CA SER A 98 -1.80 -1.82 -4.94
C SER A 98 -3.15 -1.31 -4.46
N GLY A 99 -3.48 -0.03 -4.68
CA GLY A 99 -4.79 0.55 -4.42
C GLY A 99 -5.84 0.04 -5.42
N LEU A 100 -5.49 -0.11 -6.70
CA LEU A 100 -6.33 -0.81 -7.69
C LEU A 100 -6.59 -2.26 -7.27
N LEU A 101 -5.52 -2.96 -6.86
CA LEU A 101 -5.64 -4.31 -6.32
C LEU A 101 -6.58 -4.34 -5.11
N GLY A 102 -6.42 -3.42 -4.16
CA GLY A 102 -7.26 -3.36 -2.97
C GLY A 102 -8.73 -3.08 -3.26
N ARG A 103 -9.02 -2.20 -4.23
CA ARG A 103 -10.39 -2.02 -4.74
C ARG A 103 -10.97 -3.27 -5.35
N LEU A 104 -10.20 -3.96 -6.18
CA LEU A 104 -10.64 -5.22 -6.80
C LEU A 104 -10.93 -6.27 -5.73
N VAL A 105 -10.03 -6.43 -4.77
CA VAL A 105 -10.23 -7.38 -3.66
C VAL A 105 -11.45 -6.99 -2.84
N SER A 106 -11.64 -5.71 -2.53
CA SER A 106 -12.81 -5.23 -1.81
C SER A 106 -14.12 -5.51 -2.55
N ALA A 107 -14.16 -5.26 -3.86
CA ALA A 107 -15.32 -5.56 -4.69
C ALA A 107 -15.67 -7.06 -4.71
N VAL A 108 -14.66 -7.94 -4.71
CA VAL A 108 -14.86 -9.40 -4.72
C VAL A 108 -15.19 -9.96 -3.34
N THR A 109 -14.61 -9.41 -2.28
CA THR A 109 -14.68 -9.99 -0.93
C THR A 109 -15.63 -9.27 0.01
N GLY A 110 -16.15 -8.10 -0.37
CA GLY A 110 -16.99 -7.24 0.47
C GLY A 110 -16.27 -6.62 1.67
N VAL A 111 -14.94 -6.77 1.79
CA VAL A 111 -14.16 -6.14 2.87
C VAL A 111 -14.02 -4.65 2.59
N PRO A 112 -14.34 -3.75 3.54
CA PRO A 112 -14.14 -2.31 3.39
C PRO A 112 -12.72 -1.95 2.95
N PHE A 113 -12.61 -1.05 1.97
CA PHE A 113 -11.34 -0.57 1.44
C PHE A 113 -11.09 0.89 1.80
N ILE A 114 -9.91 1.16 2.34
CA ILE A 114 -9.47 2.49 2.77
C ILE A 114 -8.18 2.83 2.03
N TYR A 115 -8.14 3.96 1.34
CA TYR A 115 -6.90 4.47 0.79
C TYR A 115 -6.34 5.58 1.69
N TRP A 116 -5.13 5.40 2.20
CA TRP A 116 -4.37 6.44 2.89
C TRP A 116 -3.41 7.11 1.92
N MET A 117 -3.66 8.39 1.65
CA MET A 117 -2.77 9.24 0.86
C MET A 117 -1.99 10.21 1.77
N SER A 118 -0.65 10.18 1.74
CA SER A 118 0.19 11.12 2.51
C SER A 118 0.54 12.39 1.72
N PHE A 119 0.34 12.39 0.40
CA PHE A 119 0.67 13.49 -0.52
C PHE A 119 -0.36 13.51 -1.68
N PRO A 120 -0.82 14.67 -2.19
CA PRO A 120 -1.77 14.79 -3.32
C PRO A 120 -1.18 14.20 -4.61
N ILE A 121 -1.19 12.87 -4.68
CA ILE A 121 -0.38 12.11 -5.63
C ILE A 121 -1.01 12.11 -7.01
N VAL A 122 -2.33 12.26 -7.09
CA VAL A 122 -3.08 12.39 -8.35
C VAL A 122 -2.63 13.66 -9.06
N GLU A 123 -2.68 14.78 -8.37
CA GLU A 123 -2.27 16.09 -8.85
C GLU A 123 -0.78 16.10 -9.19
N GLY A 124 0.06 15.49 -8.35
CA GLY A 124 1.49 15.34 -8.64
C GLY A 124 1.75 14.58 -9.95
N PHE A 125 0.99 13.53 -10.26
CA PHE A 125 1.12 12.84 -11.54
C PHE A 125 0.59 13.63 -12.72
N GLU A 126 -0.43 14.45 -12.53
CA GLU A 126 -1.00 15.31 -13.57
C GLU A 126 -0.05 16.43 -13.95
N VAL A 127 0.50 17.13 -12.96
CA VAL A 127 1.55 18.13 -13.18
C VAL A 127 2.72 17.50 -13.92
N ARG A 128 3.14 16.29 -13.54
CA ARG A 128 4.24 15.59 -14.24
C ARG A 128 3.88 15.18 -15.67
N ARG A 129 2.67 14.70 -15.91
CA ARG A 129 2.16 14.40 -17.26
C ARG A 129 2.20 15.65 -18.13
N ASP A 130 1.73 16.78 -17.61
CA ASP A 130 1.61 18.03 -18.36
C ASP A 130 2.98 18.63 -18.67
N ASP A 131 3.91 18.59 -17.72
CA ASP A 131 5.31 18.98 -17.91
C ASP A 131 6.00 18.14 -19.01
N ILE A 132 5.82 16.82 -19.01
CA ILE A 132 6.33 15.96 -20.09
C ILE A 132 5.65 16.31 -21.42
N GLY A 133 4.34 16.58 -21.39
CA GLY A 133 3.55 16.93 -22.58
C GLY A 133 4.03 18.20 -23.29
N ARG A 134 4.64 19.16 -22.56
CA ARG A 134 5.28 20.35 -23.13
C ARG A 134 6.45 20.03 -24.04
N HIS A 135 7.10 18.89 -23.83
CA HIS A 135 8.26 18.42 -24.60
C HIS A 135 7.89 17.32 -25.62
N GLY A 136 6.59 16.99 -25.74
CA GLY A 136 6.06 15.99 -26.67
C GLY A 136 5.19 14.92 -26.02
N ARG A 137 4.22 14.40 -26.78
CA ARG A 137 3.22 13.42 -26.31
C ARG A 137 3.52 11.97 -26.74
N GLY A 138 4.77 11.55 -26.62
CA GLY A 138 5.20 10.18 -26.93
C GLY A 138 4.80 9.14 -25.88
N LEU A 139 5.35 7.92 -25.98
CA LEU A 139 5.06 6.80 -25.06
C LEU A 139 5.23 7.17 -23.58
N ARG A 140 6.30 7.92 -23.26
CA ARG A 140 6.54 8.38 -21.88
C ARG A 140 5.38 9.22 -21.35
N TRP A 141 4.86 10.14 -22.16
CA TRP A 141 3.69 10.93 -21.80
C TRP A 141 2.46 10.04 -21.59
N ALA A 142 2.22 9.09 -22.50
CA ALA A 142 1.08 8.17 -22.42
C ALA A 142 1.11 7.32 -21.13
N LEU A 143 2.28 6.80 -20.74
CA LEU A 143 2.44 6.05 -19.48
C LEU A 143 2.15 6.92 -18.25
N HIS A 144 2.59 8.18 -18.25
CA HIS A 144 2.29 9.13 -17.18
C HIS A 144 0.81 9.55 -17.16
N ALA A 145 0.18 9.70 -18.33
CA ALA A 145 -1.24 9.98 -18.45
C ALA A 145 -2.10 8.82 -17.93
N LEU A 146 -1.76 7.59 -18.29
CA LEU A 146 -2.40 6.38 -17.77
C LEU A 146 -2.25 6.31 -16.24
N ARG A 147 -1.05 6.56 -15.72
CA ARG A 147 -0.80 6.57 -14.28
C ARG A 147 -1.63 7.62 -13.54
N ALA A 148 -1.74 8.83 -14.08
CA ALA A 148 -2.58 9.89 -13.52
C ALA A 148 -4.06 9.48 -13.51
N ALA A 149 -4.57 9.01 -14.64
CA ALA A 149 -5.96 8.56 -14.77
C ALA A 149 -6.29 7.39 -13.82
N ALA A 150 -5.41 6.39 -13.74
CA ALA A 150 -5.55 5.28 -12.82
C ALA A 150 -5.55 5.75 -11.35
N SER A 151 -4.69 6.71 -11.01
CA SER A 151 -4.64 7.27 -9.65
C SER A 151 -5.93 8.01 -9.30
N ARG A 152 -6.45 8.83 -10.21
CA ARG A 152 -7.74 9.52 -10.04
C ARG A 152 -8.89 8.55 -9.85
N PHE A 153 -8.95 7.48 -10.64
CA PHE A 153 -9.97 6.44 -10.49
C PHE A 153 -9.88 5.74 -9.12
N VAL A 154 -8.68 5.45 -8.63
CA VAL A 154 -8.48 4.80 -7.32
C VAL A 154 -8.83 5.71 -6.14
N LEU A 155 -8.71 7.02 -6.31
CA LEU A 155 -8.76 7.96 -5.18
C LEU A 155 -10.05 8.76 -5.10
N TYR A 156 -10.67 9.09 -6.23
CA TYR A 156 -11.82 10.00 -6.28
C TYR A 156 -13.12 9.39 -6.80
N ARG A 157 -13.11 8.12 -7.19
CA ARG A 157 -14.33 7.38 -7.56
C ARG A 157 -14.57 6.25 -6.61
#